data_AF-A0A3D2BNP8-F1
#
_entry.id   AF-A0A3D2BNP8-F1
#
_cell.length_a   1.000
_cell.length_b   1.000
_cell.length_c   1.000
_cell.angle_alpha   90.00
_cell.angle_beta   90.00
_cell.angle_gamma   90.00
#
_symmetry.space_group_name_H-M   'P 1'
#
loop_
_entity.id
_entity.type
_entity.pdbx_description
1 polymer ?
#
loop_
_entity_poly.entity_id
_entity_poly.type
_entity_poly.pdbx_seq_one_letter_code
_entity_poly.pdbx_strand_id
1 'polypeptide(L)'
;MAYARQNVVFEESIEIGFNNRNKKVRVSKKLKPLSIIKLSEPSAPLTPEEQETINSMTDVKWKPRQRYIGFKFSRSPLQWEALGFISEYHYSHWLYFQKLSNEQYDVDFIDVVNNGIND
;
A
#
# COMPACT_ATOMS: atom_id res chain seq x y z
N MET A 1 10.99 -0.63 18.11
CA MET A 1 9.74 -0.09 17.53
C MET A 1 10.04 0.43 16.13
N ALA A 2 9.57 -0.27 15.09
CA ALA A 2 9.69 0.19 13.71
C ALA A 2 8.62 1.24 13.44
N TYR A 3 9.04 2.46 13.14
CA TYR A 3 8.18 3.56 12.74
C TYR A 3 8.38 3.80 11.24
N ALA A 4 7.87 2.95 10.34
CA ALA A 4 7.75 3.38 8.95
C ALA A 4 6.61 4.40 8.83
N ARG A 5 6.99 5.67 8.96
CA ARG A 5 6.36 6.81 8.29
C ARG A 5 4.86 6.94 8.54
N GLN A 6 4.46 7.04 9.81
CA GLN A 6 3.23 7.76 10.12
C GLN A 6 3.50 9.25 9.91
N ASN A 7 2.77 9.90 9.00
CA ASN A 7 2.74 11.35 8.88
C ASN A 7 2.18 11.93 10.20
N VAL A 8 3.06 12.19 11.16
CA VAL A 8 2.70 12.88 12.40
C VAL A 8 2.55 14.35 12.05
N VAL A 9 1.31 14.82 11.91
CA VAL A 9 1.00 16.24 11.77
C VAL A 9 0.55 16.72 13.14
N PHE A 10 1.29 17.67 13.71
CA PHE A 10 0.87 18.36 14.92
C PHE A 10 -0.07 19.49 14.52
N GLU A 11 -1.33 19.41 14.94
CA GLU A 11 -2.28 20.52 14.81
C GLU A 11 -2.33 21.23 16.17
N GLU A 12 -2.18 22.56 16.17
CA GLU A 12 -2.30 23.38 17.37
C GLU A 12 -3.79 23.63 17.64
N SER A 13 -4.39 22.87 18.57
CA SER A 13 -5.76 23.13 19.02
C SER A 13 -5.74 24.22 20.10
N ILE A 14 -6.40 25.34 19.84
CA ILE A 14 -6.62 26.42 20.81
C ILE A 14 -7.92 26.12 21.55
N GLU A 15 -7.82 25.68 22.81
CA GLU A 15 -8.99 25.58 23.70
C GLU A 15 -9.33 26.99 24.20
N ILE A 16 -10.51 27.52 23.87
CA ILE A 16 -10.97 28.84 24.32
C ILE A 16 -11.56 28.70 25.73
N GLY A 17 -10.83 29.15 26.75
CA GLY A 17 -11.27 29.15 28.16
C GLY A 17 -10.39 30.04 29.05
N PHE A 18 -10.77 30.22 30.33
CA PHE A 18 -10.16 31.19 31.27
C PHE A 18 -8.66 30.95 31.59
N ASN A 19 -8.08 29.83 31.14
CA ASN A 19 -6.66 29.48 31.26
C ASN A 19 -6.14 28.88 29.93
N ASN A 20 -5.96 29.70 28.89
CA ASN A 20 -5.43 29.28 27.59
C ASN A 20 -4.03 28.64 27.75
N ARG A 21 -3.95 27.30 27.72
CA ARG A 21 -2.71 26.55 27.53
C ARG A 21 -2.72 25.93 26.15
N ASN A 22 -1.80 26.33 25.27
CA ASN A 22 -1.65 25.72 23.95
C ASN A 22 -1.23 24.25 24.11
N LYS A 23 -2.17 23.33 23.92
CA LYS A 23 -1.90 21.89 23.97
C LYS A 23 -1.64 21.40 22.55
N LYS A 24 -0.39 21.01 22.27
CA LYS A 24 -0.06 20.32 21.01
C LYS A 24 -0.61 18.90 21.08
N VAL A 25 -1.77 18.67 20.48
CA VAL A 25 -2.37 17.34 20.41
C VAL A 25 -1.77 16.60 19.21
N ARG A 26 -1.09 15.48 19.48
CA ARG A 26 -0.52 14.61 18.45
C ARG A 26 -1.65 13.81 17.80
N VAL A 27 -2.15 14.30 16.66
CA VAL A 27 -3.09 13.53 15.84
C VAL A 27 -2.29 12.54 15.00
N SER A 28 -2.32 11.26 15.36
CA SER A 28 -1.78 10.22 14.49
C SER A 28 -2.70 10.06 13.27
N LYS A 29 -2.31 10.64 12.13
CA LYS A 29 -2.99 10.39 10.85
C LYS A 29 -2.63 8.96 10.42
N LYS A 30 -3.34 7.98 10.98
CA LYS A 30 -3.22 6.58 10.55
C LYS A 30 -3.54 6.51 9.06
N LEU A 31 -2.64 5.89 8.30
CA LEU A 31 -2.86 5.66 6.87
C LEU A 31 -4.12 4.80 6.71
N LYS A 32 -4.99 5.19 5.80
CA LYS A 32 -6.15 4.35 5.43
C LYS A 32 -5.64 3.00 4.91
N PRO A 33 -6.33 1.89 5.23
CA PRO A 33 -5.96 0.58 4.73
C PRO A 33 -5.95 0.59 3.20
N LEU A 34 -4.97 -0.08 2.61
CA LEU A 34 -4.87 -0.19 1.16
C LEU A 34 -6.10 -0.94 0.65
N SER A 35 -6.83 -0.35 -0.30
CA SER A 35 -8.02 -0.96 -0.88
C SER A 35 -7.90 -1.05 -2.39
N ILE A 36 -8.45 -2.14 -2.93
CA ILE A 36 -8.49 -2.40 -4.37
C ILE A 36 -9.79 -1.80 -4.92
N ILE A 37 -9.64 -0.84 -5.82
CA ILE A 37 -10.76 -0.20 -6.53
C ILE A 37 -10.84 -0.86 -7.91
N LYS A 38 -11.95 -1.55 -8.18
CA LYS A 38 -12.21 -2.14 -9.50
C LYS A 38 -12.46 -1.01 -10.51
N LEU A 39 -11.75 -1.06 -11.63
CA LEU A 39 -11.93 -0.17 -12.75
C LEU A 39 -12.77 -0.87 -13.81
N SER A 40 -13.79 -0.17 -14.27
CA SER A 40 -14.69 -0.66 -15.28
C SER A 40 -15.18 0.48 -16.14
N GLU A 41 -15.29 0.23 -17.44
CA GLU A 41 -15.92 1.15 -18.37
C GLU A 41 -17.22 0.56 -18.89
N PRO A 42 -18.22 1.42 -19.16
CA PRO A 42 -19.41 1.00 -19.88
C PRO A 42 -19.05 0.61 -21.32
N SER A 43 -19.81 -0.31 -21.89
CA SER A 43 -19.79 -0.55 -23.34
C SER A 43 -20.12 0.73 -24.10
N ALA A 44 -19.70 0.79 -25.37
CA ALA A 44 -20.10 1.86 -26.26
C ALA A 44 -21.62 2.07 -26.23
N PRO A 45 -22.09 3.34 -26.29
CA PRO A 45 -23.51 3.62 -26.40
C PRO A 45 -24.06 3.03 -27.71
N LEU A 46 -25.35 2.71 -27.72
CA LEU A 46 -26.05 2.33 -28.95
C LEU A 46 -25.98 3.47 -29.96
N THR A 47 -25.87 3.12 -31.23
CA THR A 47 -26.11 4.06 -32.32
C THR A 47 -27.59 4.50 -32.32
N PRO A 48 -27.92 5.68 -32.87
CA PRO A 48 -29.29 6.18 -32.88
C PRO A 48 -30.27 5.20 -33.56
N GLU A 49 -29.87 4.56 -34.65
CA GLU A 49 -30.67 3.55 -35.36
C GLU A 49 -30.98 2.32 -34.49
N GLU A 50 -29.99 1.82 -33.73
CA GLU A 50 -30.18 0.72 -32.80
C GLU A 50 -31.08 1.12 -31.63
N GLN A 51 -30.97 2.36 -31.15
CA GLN A 51 -31.79 2.88 -30.07
C GLN A 51 -33.26 3.00 -30.49
N GLU A 52 -33.54 3.49 -31.70
CA GLU A 52 -34.89 3.55 -32.28
C GLU A 52 -35.50 2.15 -32.40
N THR A 53 -34.72 1.19 -32.88
CA THR A 53 -35.14 -0.22 -32.99
C THR A 53 -35.52 -0.80 -31.62
N ILE A 54 -34.70 -0.56 -30.59
CA ILE A 54 -34.98 -1.02 -29.23
C ILE A 54 -36.22 -0.33 -28.64
N ASN A 55 -36.38 0.98 -28.87
CA ASN A 55 -37.54 1.72 -28.37
C ASN A 55 -38.86 1.25 -29.00
N SER A 56 -38.82 0.70 -30.22
CA SER A 56 -39.99 0.14 -30.90
C SER A 56 -40.45 -1.22 -30.36
N MET A 57 -39.58 -1.92 -29.62
CA MET A 57 -39.90 -3.22 -29.02
C MET A 57 -40.55 -3.02 -27.64
N THR A 58 -41.71 -3.62 -27.43
CA THR A 58 -42.37 -3.61 -26.12
C THR A 58 -41.58 -4.47 -25.11
N ASP A 59 -41.40 -3.97 -23.90
CA ASP A 59 -40.70 -4.63 -22.77
C ASP A 59 -39.19 -4.92 -22.93
N VAL A 60 -38.52 -4.36 -23.94
CA VAL A 60 -37.06 -4.50 -24.10
C VAL A 60 -36.33 -3.31 -23.46
N LYS A 61 -35.47 -3.57 -22.47
CA LYS A 61 -34.62 -2.55 -21.83
C LYS A 61 -33.15 -2.83 -22.08
N TRP A 62 -32.49 -1.95 -22.83
CA TRP A 62 -31.05 -2.00 -23.00
C TRP A 62 -30.32 -1.37 -21.81
N LYS A 63 -29.21 -2.01 -21.38
CA LYS A 63 -28.29 -1.48 -20.39
C LYS A 63 -26.85 -1.72 -20.88
N PRO A 64 -25.97 -0.71 -20.84
CA PRO A 64 -24.58 -0.91 -21.21
C PRO A 64 -23.95 -1.95 -20.30
N ARG A 65 -23.21 -2.89 -20.90
CA ARG A 65 -22.49 -3.92 -20.15
C ARG A 65 -21.24 -3.29 -19.56
N GLN A 66 -21.02 -3.52 -18.27
CA GLN A 66 -19.83 -3.05 -17.56
C GLN A 66 -18.67 -4.01 -17.87
N ARG A 67 -17.63 -3.51 -18.54
CA ARG A 67 -16.43 -4.30 -18.85
C ARG A 67 -15.39 -4.07 -17.75
N TYR A 68 -14.87 -5.15 -17.18
CA TYR A 68 -13.75 -5.08 -16.26
C TYR A 68 -12.47 -4.77 -17.03
N ILE A 69 -11.78 -3.69 -16.64
CA ILE A 69 -10.55 -3.24 -17.30
C ILE A 69 -9.34 -3.53 -16.43
N GLY A 70 -9.53 -3.53 -15.11
CA GLY A 70 -8.47 -3.80 -14.17
C GLY A 70 -8.82 -3.26 -12.80
N PHE A 71 -7.80 -2.98 -12.02
CA PHE A 71 -7.95 -2.37 -10.72
C PHE A 71 -6.90 -1.31 -10.49
N LYS A 72 -7.20 -0.39 -9.58
CA LYS A 72 -6.22 0.54 -9.02
C LYS A 72 -6.26 0.46 -7.51
N PHE A 73 -5.13 0.73 -6.88
CA PHE A 73 -5.10 0.90 -5.43
C PHE A 73 -5.61 2.29 -5.04
N SER A 74 -6.25 2.39 -3.87
CA SER A 74 -6.75 3.65 -3.33
C SER A 74 -5.65 4.66 -2.98
N ARG A 75 -4.45 4.16 -2.71
CA ARG A 75 -3.22 4.93 -2.54
C ARG A 75 -2.05 4.12 -3.10
N SER A 76 -0.89 4.75 -3.23
CA SER A 76 0.34 4.02 -3.54
C SER A 76 0.58 2.95 -2.46
N PRO A 77 0.79 1.68 -2.84
CA PRO A 77 1.06 0.61 -1.89
C PRO A 77 2.43 0.85 -1.24
N LEU A 78 2.52 0.60 0.07
CA LEU A 78 3.83 0.57 0.73
C LEU A 78 4.60 -0.66 0.25
N GLN A 79 5.94 -0.64 0.37
CA GLN A 79 6.78 -1.75 -0.09
C GLN A 79 6.33 -3.10 0.50
N TRP A 80 6.07 -3.14 1.81
CA TRP A 80 5.62 -4.37 2.47
C TRP A 80 4.22 -4.81 2.02
N GLU A 81 3.31 -3.88 1.73
CA GLU A 81 1.97 -4.18 1.21
C GLU A 81 2.04 -4.72 -0.22
N ALA A 82 2.89 -4.14 -1.06
CA ALA A 82 3.11 -4.57 -2.44
C ALA A 82 3.73 -5.98 -2.51
N LEU A 83 4.59 -6.32 -1.54
CA LEU A 83 5.17 -7.64 -1.39
C LEU A 83 4.23 -8.68 -0.75
N GLY A 84 3.02 -8.28 -0.37
CA GLY A 84 2.01 -9.19 0.19
C GLY A 84 2.19 -9.54 1.66
N PHE A 85 2.98 -8.78 2.42
CA PHE A 85 3.11 -8.99 3.86
C PHE A 85 1.87 -8.49 4.61
N ILE A 86 1.44 -9.25 5.62
CA ILE A 86 0.27 -8.92 6.47
C ILE A 86 0.47 -7.62 7.26
N SER A 87 1.71 -7.33 7.65
CA SER A 87 2.05 -6.12 8.38
C SER A 87 3.50 -5.70 8.13
N GLU A 88 3.79 -4.43 8.40
CA GLU A 88 5.15 -3.92 8.44
C GLU A 88 6.05 -4.72 9.39
N TYR A 89 5.52 -5.13 10.55
CA TYR A 89 6.24 -5.95 11.51
C TYR A 89 6.65 -7.29 10.89
N HIS A 90 5.75 -7.96 10.18
CA HIS A 90 6.06 -9.21 9.51
C HIS A 90 7.17 -9.04 8.46
N TYR A 91 7.10 -7.97 7.68
CA TYR A 91 8.14 -7.62 6.70
C TYR A 91 9.49 -7.32 7.36
N SER A 92 9.51 -6.56 8.46
CA SER A 92 10.76 -6.21 9.14
C SER A 92 11.44 -7.44 9.75
N HIS A 93 10.65 -8.39 10.27
CA HIS A 93 11.17 -9.65 10.80
C HIS A 93 11.71 -10.53 9.69
N TRP A 94 11.02 -10.61 8.55
CA TRP A 94 11.52 -11.34 7.39
C TRP A 94 12.87 -10.78 6.91
N LEU A 95 13.01 -9.46 6.78
CA LEU A 95 14.29 -8.82 6.45
C LEU A 95 15.39 -9.14 7.46
N TYR A 96 15.05 -9.18 8.76
CA TYR A 96 15.99 -9.53 9.81
C TYR A 96 16.45 -11.00 9.70
N PHE A 97 15.52 -11.93 9.47
CA PHE A 97 15.85 -13.34 9.24
C PHE A 97 16.72 -13.54 8.00
N GLN A 98 16.46 -12.84 6.90
CA GLN A 98 17.29 -12.92 5.70
C GLN A 98 18.73 -12.44 5.94
N LYS A 99 18.94 -11.51 6.88
CA LYS A 99 20.30 -11.12 7.29
C LYS A 99 20.98 -12.21 8.10
N LEU A 100 20.28 -12.79 9.08
CA LEU A 100 20.80 -13.92 9.87
C LEU A 100 21.14 -15.14 9.00
N SER A 101 20.31 -15.45 7.99
CA SER A 101 20.59 -16.55 7.06
C SER A 101 21.80 -16.28 6.15
N ASN A 102 22.24 -15.02 6.06
CA ASN A 102 23.40 -14.60 5.28
C ASN A 102 24.66 -14.37 6.14
N GLU A 103 24.60 -14.55 7.47
CA GLU A 103 25.78 -14.43 8.36
C GLU A 103 26.82 -15.54 8.11
N GLN A 104 26.54 -16.49 7.22
CA GLN A 104 27.49 -17.48 6.73
C GLN A 104 28.20 -17.04 5.44
N TYR A 105 28.86 -15.87 5.47
CA TYR A 105 29.96 -15.53 4.55
C TYR A 105 31.09 -14.77 5.26
N ASP A 106 31.27 -14.98 6.57
CA ASP A 106 32.50 -14.65 7.31
C ASP A 106 33.19 -15.92 7.83
N VAL A 107 33.11 -17.00 7.05
CA VAL A 107 33.87 -18.23 7.27
C VAL A 107 34.92 -18.30 6.15
N ASP A 108 36.20 -18.18 6.53
CA ASP A 108 37.43 -18.48 5.75
C ASP A 108 38.29 -17.32 5.20
N PHE A 109 38.45 -16.20 5.93
CA PHE A 109 39.66 -15.33 5.77
C PHE A 109 40.55 -15.26 7.03
N ILE A 110 40.28 -16.08 8.06
CA ILE A 110 41.07 -16.14 9.30
C ILE A 110 41.79 -17.49 9.43
N ASP A 111 42.23 -18.09 8.32
CA ASP A 111 43.10 -19.29 8.39
C ASP A 111 44.29 -19.28 7.40
N VAL A 112 44.59 -18.11 6.79
CA VAL A 112 45.76 -17.95 5.88
C VAL A 112 46.95 -17.27 6.56
N VAL A 113 46.83 -16.76 7.81
CA VAL A 113 47.89 -15.99 8.47
C VAL A 113 48.56 -16.72 9.65
N ASN A 114 48.05 -17.87 10.10
CA ASN A 114 48.63 -18.62 11.23
C ASN A 114 49.52 -19.81 10.87
N ASN A 115 49.75 -20.11 9.59
CA ASN A 115 50.81 -21.05 9.17
C ASN A 115 52.02 -20.27 8.65
N GLY A 116 52.61 -19.47 9.53
CA GLY A 116 54.00 -19.06 9.40
C GLY A 116 54.92 -20.25 9.67
N ILE A 117 55.13 -21.09 8.67
CA ILE A 117 56.37 -21.87 8.59
C ILE A 117 57.44 -20.86 8.14
N ASN A 118 58.13 -20.27 9.11
CA ASN A 118 59.45 -19.73 8.87
C ASN A 118 60.42 -20.92 8.70
N ASP A 119 61.36 -20.78 7.76
CA ASP A 119 62.44 -21.71 7.36
C ASP A 119 62.88 -22.76 8.40
#